data_AF-A0A8B3L8J6-F1
#
_entry.id   AF-A0A8B3L8J6-F1
#
_cell.length_a   1.000
_cell.length_b   1.000
_cell.length_c   1.000
_cell.angle_alpha   90.00
_cell.angle_beta   90.00
_cell.angle_gamma   90.00
#
_symmetry.space_group_name_H-M   'P 1'
#
loop_
_entity.id
_entity.type
_entity.pdbx_description
1 polymer ?
#
loop_
_entity_poly.entity_id
_entity_poly.type
_entity_poly.pdbx_seq_one_letter_code
_entity_poly.pdbx_strand_id
1 'polypeptide(L)'
;MVLANASETESLEPLGHAEAERQHSTKVLMLGALGVVYGDIGTSPIYAFREALHASGGVVARNDVLGVLSLIVWALTIIVTIKYVAFVLRADNKGEGGTLSLMALARSAYPQGSSLILVIGLCGAALFFGDSIITPAISVLSAVEGLEVITPALDAYV
;
A
#
# COMPACT_ATOMS: atom_id res chain seq x y z
N MET A 1 -2.55 -53.43 -50.78
CA MET A 1 -1.12 -53.05 -50.82
C MET A 1 -1.08 -51.62 -51.36
N VAL A 2 -0.85 -50.54 -50.62
CA VAL A 2 -0.52 -50.21 -49.22
C VAL A 2 -1.08 -48.79 -48.96
N LEU A 3 -1.43 -48.51 -47.70
CA LEU A 3 -1.99 -47.28 -47.11
C LEU A 3 -0.93 -46.20 -46.77
N ALA A 4 -1.43 -45.01 -46.37
CA ALA A 4 -0.84 -43.94 -45.52
C ALA A 4 0.11 -42.95 -46.22
N ASN A 5 -0.09 -41.62 -46.24
CA ASN A 5 -0.38 -40.61 -45.19
C ASN A 5 0.71 -40.49 -44.11
N ALA A 6 1.54 -39.45 -44.18
CA ALA A 6 2.34 -38.84 -43.10
C ALA A 6 3.03 -37.59 -43.69
N SER A 7 2.39 -36.41 -43.56
CA SER A 7 2.59 -35.44 -42.48
C SER A 7 3.75 -34.48 -42.75
N GLU A 8 3.36 -33.29 -43.16
CA GLU A 8 4.08 -32.03 -42.96
C GLU A 8 4.75 -32.01 -41.58
N THR A 9 6.05 -31.74 -41.57
CA THR A 9 6.75 -31.28 -40.38
C THR A 9 7.12 -29.82 -40.61
N GLU A 10 6.10 -28.97 -40.70
CA GLU A 10 6.23 -27.59 -40.27
C GLU A 10 6.52 -27.63 -38.76
N SER A 11 7.79 -27.47 -38.40
CA SER A 11 8.19 -27.16 -37.03
C SER A 11 7.76 -25.73 -36.71
N LEU A 12 6.49 -25.56 -36.33
CA LEU A 12 5.99 -24.40 -35.64
C LEU A 12 6.35 -24.52 -34.14
N GLU A 13 6.70 -23.37 -33.55
CA GLU A 13 6.91 -23.05 -32.12
C GLU A 13 8.33 -23.16 -31.55
N PRO A 14 8.80 -22.06 -30.92
CA PRO A 14 8.46 -21.88 -29.51
C PRO A 14 7.90 -20.47 -29.20
N LEU A 15 6.58 -20.29 -29.23
CA LEU A 15 5.92 -19.13 -28.57
C LEU A 15 5.59 -19.43 -27.10
N GLY A 16 5.64 -20.70 -26.68
CA GLY A 16 5.31 -21.12 -25.31
C GLY A 16 6.32 -20.80 -24.20
N HIS A 17 7.59 -20.50 -24.49
CA HIS A 17 8.58 -20.20 -23.45
C HIS A 17 8.58 -18.73 -22.99
N ALA A 18 8.21 -17.80 -23.87
CA ALA A 18 8.12 -16.37 -23.53
C ALA A 18 6.94 -16.05 -22.61
N GLU A 19 5.82 -16.76 -22.75
CA GLU A 19 4.63 -16.57 -21.90
C GLU A 19 4.80 -17.12 -20.48
N ALA A 20 5.49 -18.26 -20.34
CA ALA A 20 5.78 -18.86 -19.04
C ALA A 20 6.79 -18.02 -18.22
N GLU A 21 7.84 -17.49 -18.87
CA GLU A 21 8.75 -16.54 -18.22
C GLU A 21 8.05 -15.22 -17.86
N ARG A 22 7.21 -14.67 -18.74
CA ARG A 22 6.42 -13.46 -18.44
C ARG A 22 5.46 -13.68 -17.27
N GLN A 23 4.78 -14.83 -17.20
CA GLN A 23 3.89 -15.14 -16.08
C GLN A 23 4.64 -15.33 -14.77
N HIS A 24 5.82 -15.95 -14.80
CA HIS A 24 6.66 -16.09 -13.61
C HIS A 24 7.18 -14.72 -13.14
N SER A 25 7.62 -13.87 -14.08
CA SER A 25 8.02 -12.50 -13.80
C SER A 25 6.86 -11.64 -13.25
N THR A 26 5.65 -11.79 -13.78
CA THR A 26 4.48 -11.03 -13.30
C THR A 26 4.09 -11.44 -11.88
N LYS A 27 4.16 -12.73 -11.56
CA LYS A 27 3.89 -13.24 -10.19
C LYS A 27 4.94 -12.74 -9.20
N VAL A 28 6.21 -12.71 -9.59
CA VAL A 28 7.30 -12.16 -8.76
C VAL A 28 7.11 -10.66 -8.54
N LEU A 29 6.74 -9.91 -9.58
CA LEU A 29 6.44 -8.48 -9.47
C LEU A 29 5.22 -8.21 -8.58
N MET A 30 4.17 -9.03 -8.66
CA MET A 30 3.02 -8.95 -7.76
C MET A 30 3.39 -9.21 -6.31
N LEU A 31 4.21 -10.24 -6.04
CA LEU A 31 4.69 -10.52 -4.69
C LEU A 31 5.52 -9.34 -4.13
N GLY A 32 6.38 -8.76 -4.97
CA GLY A 32 7.14 -7.56 -4.63
C GLY A 32 6.25 -6.36 -4.33
N ALA A 33 5.26 -6.08 -5.17
CA ALA A 33 4.31 -4.99 -4.98
C ALA A 33 3.48 -5.17 -3.70
N LEU A 34 2.98 -6.39 -3.42
CA LEU A 34 2.28 -6.69 -2.17
C LEU A 34 3.19 -6.48 -0.96
N GLY A 35 4.45 -6.93 -1.03
CA GLY A 35 5.43 -6.72 0.02
C GLY A 35 5.67 -5.24 0.34
N VAL A 36 5.80 -4.41 -0.70
CA VAL A 36 5.94 -2.95 -0.54
C VAL A 36 4.69 -2.34 0.11
N VAL A 37 3.48 -2.66 -0.39
CA VAL A 37 2.23 -2.11 0.14
C VAL A 37 1.99 -2.53 1.59
N TYR A 38 2.20 -3.81 1.91
CA TYR A 38 2.01 -4.30 3.28
C TYR A 38 3.08 -3.76 4.24
N GLY A 39 4.31 -3.54 3.73
CA GLY A 39 5.35 -2.85 4.47
C GLY A 39 4.96 -1.41 4.82
N ASP A 40 4.45 -0.66 3.83
CA ASP A 40 4.00 0.72 3.98
C ASP A 40 2.87 0.90 5.02
N ILE A 41 1.90 -0.03 5.01
CA ILE A 41 0.78 -0.04 5.98
C ILE A 41 1.27 -0.29 7.42
N GLY A 42 2.35 -1.07 7.58
CA GLY A 42 2.86 -1.49 8.89
C GLY A 42 3.76 -0.46 9.59
N THR A 43 4.45 0.40 8.85
CA THR A 43 5.41 1.36 9.43
C THR A 43 4.71 2.48 10.21
N SER A 44 3.58 2.98 9.70
CA SER A 44 2.87 4.10 10.30
C SER A 44 2.34 3.82 11.73
N PRO A 45 1.73 2.66 12.04
CA PRO A 45 1.39 2.31 13.42
C PRO A 45 2.59 2.20 14.35
N ILE A 46 3.75 1.72 13.86
CA ILE A 46 4.97 1.56 14.68
C ILE A 46 5.52 2.92 15.10
N TYR A 47 5.54 3.91 14.20
CA TYR A 47 5.92 5.28 14.55
C TYR A 47 4.91 5.92 15.50
N ALA A 48 3.61 5.77 15.23
CA ALA A 48 2.57 6.28 16.12
C ALA A 48 2.69 5.69 17.53
N PHE A 49 3.03 4.40 17.64
CA PHE A 49 3.27 3.73 18.90
C PHE A 49 4.49 4.29 19.63
N ARG A 50 5.63 4.43 18.96
CA ARG A 50 6.84 5.03 19.53
C ARG A 50 6.59 6.45 20.04
N GLU A 51 5.92 7.26 19.25
CA GLU A 51 5.67 8.67 19.59
C GLU A 51 4.63 8.81 20.71
N ALA A 52 3.60 7.96 20.73
CA ALA A 52 2.65 7.92 21.83
C ALA A 52 3.32 7.51 23.16
N LEU A 53 4.26 6.57 23.13
CA LEU A 53 5.04 6.19 24.32
C LEU A 53 5.97 7.31 24.79
N HIS A 54 6.60 8.04 23.88
CA HIS A 54 7.36 9.24 24.24
C HIS A 54 6.47 10.31 24.90
N ALA A 55 5.26 10.50 24.39
CA ALA A 55 4.29 11.45 24.94
C ALA A 55 3.71 11.02 26.30
N SER A 56 3.68 9.72 26.62
CA SER A 56 3.20 9.19 27.91
C SER A 56 4.11 9.49 29.11
N GLY A 57 5.30 10.05 28.89
CA GLY A 57 6.14 10.62 29.95
C GLY A 57 7.15 9.63 30.54
N GLY A 58 8.29 9.45 29.86
CA GLY A 58 9.61 9.04 30.39
C GLY A 58 9.74 7.65 31.06
N VAL A 59 8.90 7.33 32.04
CA VAL A 59 8.87 6.04 32.72
C VAL A 59 7.81 5.18 32.05
N VAL A 60 8.22 4.45 31.01
CA VAL A 60 7.32 3.55 30.28
C VAL A 60 6.94 2.38 31.19
N ALA A 61 5.72 2.40 31.75
CA ALA A 61 5.18 1.28 32.48
C ALA A 61 4.51 0.28 31.53
N ARG A 62 4.44 -0.99 31.93
CA ARG A 62 3.74 -2.04 31.16
C ARG A 62 2.29 -1.66 30.82
N ASN A 63 1.63 -0.93 31.72
CA ASN A 63 0.26 -0.48 31.54
C ASN A 63 0.12 0.55 30.41
N ASP A 64 1.12 1.42 30.22
CA ASP A 64 1.10 2.45 29.17
C ASP A 64 1.25 1.80 27.79
N VAL A 65 2.18 0.84 27.67
CA VAL A 65 2.38 0.03 26.47
C VAL A 65 1.09 -0.67 26.05
N LEU A 66 0.43 -1.35 26.99
CA LEU A 66 -0.82 -2.05 26.70
C LEU A 66 -1.97 -1.08 26.40
N GLY A 67 -2.01 0.09 27.05
CA GLY A 67 -2.98 1.14 26.79
C GLY A 67 -2.85 1.70 25.37
N VAL A 68 -1.65 2.12 24.97
CA VAL A 68 -1.38 2.63 23.62
C VAL A 68 -1.64 1.56 22.56
N LEU A 69 -1.17 0.32 22.79
CA LEU A 69 -1.39 -0.78 21.84
C LEU A 69 -2.89 -1.04 21.64
N SER A 70 -3.67 -1.05 22.72
CA SER A 70 -5.13 -1.19 22.65
C SER A 70 -5.78 -0.05 21.86
N LEU A 71 -5.36 1.20 22.09
CA LEU A 71 -5.86 2.34 21.34
C LEU A 71 -5.56 2.23 19.85
N ILE A 72 -4.34 1.81 19.47
CA ILE A 72 -3.97 1.60 18.07
C ILE A 72 -4.84 0.51 17.44
N VAL A 73 -4.99 -0.64 18.11
CA VAL A 73 -5.82 -1.75 17.60
C VAL A 73 -7.26 -1.32 17.39
N TRP A 74 -7.88 -0.65 18.37
CA TRP A 74 -9.25 -0.17 18.25
C TRP A 74 -9.40 0.94 17.21
N ALA A 75 -8.47 1.89 17.16
CA ALA A 75 -8.48 2.96 16.18
C ALA A 75 -8.38 2.39 14.75
N LEU A 76 -7.42 1.51 14.47
CA LEU A 76 -7.28 0.88 13.16
C LEU A 76 -8.51 0.05 12.80
N THR A 77 -9.05 -0.73 13.73
CA THR A 77 -10.27 -1.53 13.49
C THR A 77 -11.44 -0.62 13.10
N ILE A 78 -11.68 0.46 13.85
CA ILE A 78 -12.79 1.39 13.59
C ILE A 78 -12.56 2.16 12.29
N ILE A 79 -11.37 2.70 12.05
CA ILE A 79 -11.05 3.47 10.86
C ILE A 79 -11.16 2.57 9.61
N VAL A 80 -10.56 1.39 9.60
CA VAL A 80 -10.63 0.48 8.45
C VAL A 80 -12.05 0.01 8.20
N THR A 81 -12.79 -0.39 9.24
CA THR A 81 -14.14 -0.93 9.06
C THR A 81 -15.15 0.16 8.70
N ILE A 82 -15.22 1.25 9.47
CA ILE A 82 -16.26 2.26 9.29
C ILE A 82 -15.87 3.24 8.18
N LYS A 83 -14.68 3.85 8.26
CA LYS A 83 -14.28 4.86 7.26
C LYS A 83 -14.03 4.22 5.91
N TYR A 84 -13.20 3.17 5.85
CA TYR A 84 -12.80 2.61 4.56
C TYR A 84 -13.82 1.63 3.99
N VAL A 85 -14.20 0.58 4.74
CA VAL A 85 -15.11 -0.44 4.20
C VAL A 85 -16.53 0.09 4.07
N ALA A 86 -17.08 0.75 5.09
CA ALA A 86 -18.48 1.19 5.05
C ALA A 86 -18.72 2.45 4.21
N PHE A 87 -17.72 3.33 4.03
CA PHE A 87 -17.90 4.57 3.24
C PHE A 87 -17.07 4.56 1.95
N VAL A 88 -15.74 4.46 2.03
CA VAL A 88 -14.87 4.61 0.85
C VAL A 88 -15.13 3.53 -0.20
N LEU A 89 -15.27 2.25 0.19
CA LEU A 89 -15.56 1.17 -0.75
C LEU A 89 -16.98 1.22 -1.33
N ARG A 90 -17.91 1.94 -0.69
CA ARG A 90 -19.27 2.18 -1.24
C ARG A 90 -19.35 3.41 -2.13
N ALA A 91 -18.35 4.28 -2.08
CA ALA A 91 -18.25 5.47 -2.90
C ALA A 91 -17.47 5.14 -4.18
N ASP A 92 -18.03 4.25 -5.00
CA ASP A 92 -17.50 3.92 -6.33
C ASP A 92 -18.21 4.73 -7.42
N ASN A 93 -17.47 5.11 -8.46
CA ASN A 93 -18.04 5.76 -9.63
C ASN A 93 -18.08 4.76 -10.80
N LYS A 94 -19.19 4.02 -10.93
CA LYS A 94 -19.38 2.99 -11.97
C LYS A 94 -18.30 1.89 -11.91
N GLY A 95 -17.95 1.45 -10.70
CA GLY A 95 -16.90 0.45 -10.50
C GLY A 95 -15.46 1.00 -10.54
N GLU A 96 -15.26 2.30 -10.78
CA GLU A 96 -13.95 2.95 -10.58
C GLU A 96 -13.84 3.51 -9.15
N GLY A 97 -12.80 3.08 -8.44
CA GLY A 97 -12.44 3.59 -7.11
C GLY A 97 -11.26 4.57 -7.17
N GLY A 98 -11.01 5.24 -6.04
CA GLY A 98 -9.85 6.12 -5.87
C GLY A 98 -10.19 7.61 -5.86
N THR A 99 -9.20 8.43 -5.51
CA THR A 99 -9.37 9.87 -5.24
C THR A 99 -9.91 10.65 -6.45
N LEU A 100 -9.48 10.31 -7.66
CA LEU A 100 -9.97 10.93 -8.91
C LEU A 100 -11.40 10.49 -9.25
N SER A 101 -11.76 9.24 -9.00
CA SER A 101 -13.11 8.71 -9.22
C SER A 101 -14.10 9.28 -8.21
N LEU A 102 -13.71 9.47 -6.95
CA LEU A 102 -14.50 10.18 -5.94
C LEU A 102 -14.67 11.67 -6.29
N MET A 103 -13.64 12.32 -6.82
CA MET A 103 -13.72 13.71 -7.30
C MET A 103 -14.71 13.82 -8.47
N ALA A 104 -14.68 12.87 -9.41
CA ALA A 104 -15.63 12.81 -10.52
C ALA A 104 -17.07 12.58 -10.03
N LEU A 105 -17.26 11.68 -9.05
CA LEU A 105 -18.56 11.41 -8.44
C LEU A 105 -19.09 12.65 -7.70
N ALA A 106 -18.26 13.30 -6.87
CA ALA A 106 -18.62 14.52 -6.14
C ALA A 106 -19.00 15.66 -7.10
N ARG A 107 -18.27 15.81 -8.20
CA ARG A 107 -18.58 16.80 -9.24
C ARG A 107 -19.90 16.50 -9.95
N SER A 108 -20.22 15.22 -10.18
CA SER A 108 -21.50 14.81 -10.78
C SER A 108 -22.70 15.00 -9.85
N ALA A 109 -22.51 14.82 -8.54
CA ALA A 109 -23.55 15.00 -7.53
C ALA A 109 -23.83 16.48 -7.20
N TYR A 110 -22.85 17.38 -7.37
CA TYR A 110 -23.00 18.80 -7.03
C TYR A 110 -22.42 19.74 -8.11
N PRO A 111 -23.16 19.94 -9.23
CA PRO A 111 -22.67 20.69 -10.39
C PRO A 111 -22.44 22.19 -10.13
N GLN A 112 -23.18 22.80 -9.19
CA GLN A 112 -23.07 24.24 -8.88
C GLN A 112 -21.74 24.61 -8.17
N GLY A 113 -21.09 23.66 -7.51
CA GLY A 113 -19.82 23.84 -6.77
C GLY A 113 -18.58 23.28 -7.47
N SER A 114 -18.69 22.97 -8.77
CA SER A 114 -17.71 22.16 -9.51
C SER A 114 -16.27 22.68 -9.44
N SER A 115 -16.03 23.99 -9.39
CA SER A 115 -14.67 24.55 -9.33
C SER A 115 -14.02 24.32 -7.97
N LEU A 116 -14.80 24.44 -6.88
CA LEU A 116 -14.30 24.24 -5.52
C LEU A 116 -14.03 22.76 -5.25
N ILE A 117 -14.91 21.87 -5.74
CA ILE A 117 -14.70 20.42 -5.70
C ILE A 117 -13.45 20.03 -6.48
N LEU A 118 -13.18 20.70 -7.60
CA LEU A 118 -11.98 20.46 -8.38
C LEU A 118 -10.71 20.86 -7.63
N VAL A 119 -10.71 22.03 -6.99
CA VAL A 119 -9.58 22.48 -6.16
C VAL A 119 -9.35 21.54 -4.99
N ILE A 120 -10.40 21.16 -4.26
CA ILE A 120 -10.30 20.22 -3.13
C ILE A 120 -9.81 18.85 -3.59
N GLY A 121 -10.35 18.33 -4.71
CA GLY A 121 -9.94 17.05 -5.28
C GLY A 121 -8.48 17.05 -5.74
N LEU A 122 -8.04 18.13 -6.40
CA LEU A 122 -6.65 18.30 -6.81
C LEU A 122 -5.71 18.42 -5.61
N CYS A 123 -6.11 19.17 -4.58
CA CYS A 123 -5.36 19.31 -3.35
C CYS A 123 -5.24 17.96 -2.62
N GLY A 124 -6.34 17.19 -2.54
CA GLY A 124 -6.35 15.84 -1.99
C GLY A 124 -5.47 14.86 -2.78
N ALA A 125 -5.49 14.93 -4.12
CA ALA A 125 -4.60 14.15 -4.97
C ALA A 125 -3.12 14.50 -4.75
N ALA A 126 -2.80 15.79 -4.59
CA ALA A 126 -1.43 16.23 -4.30
C ALA A 126 -0.95 15.75 -2.92
N LEU A 127 -1.80 15.84 -1.88
CA LEU A 127 -1.47 15.33 -0.54
C LEU A 127 -1.27 13.82 -0.54
N PHE A 128 -2.11 13.07 -1.25
CA PHE A 128 -1.94 11.62 -1.43
C PHE A 128 -0.63 11.27 -2.15
N PHE A 129 -0.25 12.04 -3.17
CA PHE A 129 1.01 11.86 -3.87
C PHE A 129 2.21 12.18 -2.98
N GLY A 130 2.09 13.21 -2.14
CA GLY A 130 3.09 13.54 -1.12
C GLY A 130 3.27 12.40 -0.12
N ASP A 131 2.18 11.86 0.43
CA ASP A 131 2.19 10.73 1.36
C ASP A 131 2.84 9.48 0.71
N SER A 132 2.49 9.20 -0.55
CA SER A 132 3.05 8.10 -1.33
C SER A 132 4.57 8.20 -1.57
N ILE A 133 5.14 9.41 -1.52
CA ILE A 133 6.60 9.64 -1.62
C ILE A 133 7.27 9.59 -0.24
N ILE A 134 6.60 10.10 0.79
CA ILE A 134 7.16 10.20 2.14
C ILE A 134 7.27 8.84 2.81
N THR A 135 6.24 7.99 2.71
CA THR A 135 6.19 6.74 3.48
C THR A 135 7.30 5.74 3.12
N PRO A 136 7.69 5.55 1.84
CA PRO A 136 8.88 4.75 1.50
C PRO A 136 10.17 5.29 2.13
N ALA A 137 10.37 6.62 2.13
CA ALA A 137 11.55 7.24 2.73
C ALA A 137 11.59 7.03 4.26
N ILE A 138 10.45 7.20 4.94
CA ILE A 138 10.32 6.96 6.37
C ILE A 138 10.50 5.47 6.70
N SER A 139 9.98 4.57 5.88
CA SER A 139 10.17 3.12 6.02
C SER A 139 11.64 2.72 5.98
N VAL A 140 12.42 3.27 5.03
CA VAL A 140 13.88 3.02 4.97
C VAL A 140 14.60 3.58 6.19
N LEU A 141 14.28 4.82 6.61
CA LEU A 141 14.89 5.42 7.80
C LEU A 141 14.59 4.59 9.06
N SER A 142 13.36 4.09 9.20
CA SER A 142 12.96 3.21 10.31
C SER A 142 13.74 1.90 10.34
N ALA A 143 13.99 1.32 9.17
CA ALA A 143 14.78 0.10 9.07
C ALA A 143 16.24 0.33 9.49
N VAL A 144 16.80 1.50 9.17
CA VAL A 144 18.16 1.89 9.59
C VAL A 144 18.21 2.15 11.10
N GLU A 145 17.30 2.97 11.65
CA GLU A 145 17.20 3.21 13.09
C GLU A 145 16.97 1.91 13.89
N GLY A 146 16.18 0.99 13.35
CA GLY A 146 15.95 -0.31 13.96
C GLY A 146 17.20 -1.20 13.99
N LEU A 147 18.12 -1.05 13.03
CA LEU A 147 19.34 -1.85 12.96
C LEU A 147 20.36 -1.43 14.04
N GLU A 148 20.48 -0.12 14.32
CA GLU A 148 21.32 0.42 15.41
C GLU A 148 20.94 -0.16 16.77
N VAL A 149 19.63 -0.37 17.02
CA VAL A 149 19.13 -0.91 18.29
C VAL A 149 19.52 -2.38 18.51
N ILE A 150 19.71 -3.16 17.44
CA ILE A 150 19.92 -4.62 17.51
C ILE A 150 21.41 -4.97 17.41
N THR A 151 22.23 -4.15 16.72
CA THR A 151 23.66 -4.43 16.50
C THR A 151 24.52 -3.19 16.76
N PRO A 152 24.89 -2.89 18.03
CA PRO A 152 25.80 -1.79 18.35
C PRO A 152 27.24 -1.98 17.83
N ALA A 153 27.53 -3.08 17.12
CA ALA A 153 28.82 -3.34 16.48
C ALA A 153 28.96 -2.72 15.07
N LEU A 154 27.90 -2.13 14.51
CA LEU A 154 27.91 -1.51 13.17
C LEU A 154 28.06 0.03 13.18
N ASP A 155 28.15 0.67 14.36
CA ASP A 155 28.39 2.12 14.51
C ASP A 155 29.65 2.62 13.78
N ALA A 156 30.58 1.73 13.41
CA ALA A 156 31.81 2.10 12.73
C ALA A 156 31.67 2.28 11.20
N TYR A 157 30.51 1.98 10.59
CA TYR A 157 30.33 1.98 9.12
C TYR A 157 29.10 2.73 8.61
N VAL A 158 28.35 3.41 9.49
CA VAL A 158 27.24 4.32 9.15
C VAL A 158 27.63 5.75 9.46
#